data_AF-A0A1G5HQN3-F1
#
_entry.id   AF-A0A1G5HQN3-F1
#
_cell.length_a   1.000
_cell.length_b   1.000
_cell.length_c   1.000
_cell.angle_alpha   90.00
_cell.angle_beta   90.00
_cell.angle_gamma   90.00
#
_symmetry.space_group_name_H-M   'P 1'
#
loop_
_entity.id
_entity.type
_entity.pdbx_description
1 polymer ?
#
loop_
_entity_poly.entity_id
_entity_poly.type
_entity_poly.pdbx_seq_one_letter_code
_entity_poly.pdbx_strand_id
1 'polypeptide(L)'
;MSFENDNNVNENSVEDIVSRYRPEVSKLVPYLRWLKDNAKSEVAQSYNSSDLKSMPFPVYDSNLLAFVKAAQSTNLLDRNYVYVYSRNRLNSAKDELLFIADADIRNMEDLAGILSKYILSGMTKGTVWAEGVANGVLYNTVWKMDELCRVWGHESDKPIA
;
A
#
# COMPACT_ATOMS: atom_id res chain seq x y z
N MET A 1 23.07 -43.73 -6.43
CA MET A 1 21.86 -43.14 -5.87
C MET A 1 22.19 -41.70 -5.54
N SER A 2 21.78 -40.79 -6.41
CA SER A 2 21.91 -39.36 -6.20
C SER A 2 20.95 -39.00 -5.07
N PHE A 3 21.46 -38.41 -4.00
CA PHE A 3 20.62 -37.76 -3.01
C PHE A 3 20.01 -36.53 -3.70
N GLU A 4 18.77 -36.67 -4.16
CA GLU A 4 17.90 -35.53 -4.43
C GLU A 4 17.76 -34.80 -3.10
N ASN A 5 18.55 -33.74 -2.95
CA ASN A 5 18.47 -32.87 -1.79
C ASN A 5 17.15 -32.12 -1.92
N ASP A 6 16.20 -32.43 -1.04
CA ASP A 6 14.91 -31.76 -0.88
C ASP A 6 15.14 -30.24 -0.85
N ASN A 7 14.91 -29.57 -1.97
CA ASN A 7 14.75 -28.12 -2.04
C ASN A 7 13.36 -27.75 -1.49
N ASN A 8 13.06 -28.17 -0.27
CA ASN A 8 12.00 -27.54 0.52
C ASN A 8 12.58 -26.22 1.06
N VAL A 9 12.75 -25.25 0.16
CA VAL A 9 12.94 -23.86 0.54
C VAL A 9 11.72 -23.54 1.39
N ASN A 10 11.95 -23.27 2.68
CA ASN A 10 10.91 -23.06 3.69
C ASN A 10 9.97 -21.94 3.23
N GLU A 11 8.91 -22.32 2.51
CA GLU A 11 7.92 -21.42 1.92
C GLU A 11 7.30 -20.61 3.07
N ASN A 12 7.32 -19.28 2.97
CA ASN A 12 6.90 -18.38 4.04
C ASN A 12 7.83 -18.32 5.27
N SER A 13 9.10 -18.72 5.13
CA SER A 13 10.15 -18.25 6.05
C SER A 13 10.24 -16.73 6.02
N VAL A 14 10.74 -16.14 7.11
CA VAL A 14 10.92 -14.70 7.22
C VAL A 14 11.80 -14.17 6.09
N GLU A 15 12.86 -14.89 5.77
CA GLU A 15 13.81 -14.56 4.70
C GLU A 15 13.13 -14.56 3.33
N ASP A 16 12.27 -15.55 3.05
CA ASP A 16 11.49 -15.60 1.81
C ASP A 16 10.51 -14.42 1.71
N ILE A 17 9.78 -14.12 2.80
CA ILE A 17 8.86 -12.97 2.86
C ILE A 17 9.62 -11.67 2.60
N VAL A 18 10.74 -11.42 3.30
CA VAL A 18 11.53 -10.21 3.11
C VAL A 18 12.06 -10.11 1.69
N SER A 19 12.60 -11.21 1.14
CA SER A 19 13.12 -11.26 -0.24
C SER A 19 12.05 -10.91 -1.28
N ARG A 20 10.82 -11.38 -1.06
CA ARG A 20 9.68 -11.15 -1.97
C ARG A 20 9.15 -9.72 -1.90
N TYR A 21 8.91 -9.21 -0.70
CA TYR A 21 8.19 -7.95 -0.52
C TYR A 21 9.09 -6.72 -0.53
N ARG A 22 10.33 -6.80 -0.02
CA ARG A 22 11.26 -5.66 0.02
C ARG A 22 11.46 -4.96 -1.33
N PRO A 23 11.77 -5.65 -2.44
CA PRO A 23 11.97 -4.97 -3.72
C PRO A 23 10.70 -4.28 -4.22
N GLU A 24 9.52 -4.80 -3.89
CA GLU A 24 8.25 -4.20 -4.27
C GLU A 24 7.93 -2.96 -3.42
N VAL A 25 8.10 -3.07 -2.09
CA VAL A 25 7.87 -1.97 -1.14
C VAL A 25 8.83 -0.81 -1.38
N SER A 26 10.09 -1.09 -1.73
CA SER A 26 11.10 -0.06 -2.02
C SER A 26 10.73 0.88 -3.18
N LYS A 27 9.89 0.42 -4.12
CA LYS A 27 9.35 1.26 -5.20
C LYS A 27 8.36 2.32 -4.68
N LEU A 28 7.77 2.09 -3.50
CA LEU A 28 6.76 2.95 -2.89
C LEU A 28 7.33 3.88 -1.82
N VAL A 29 8.45 3.51 -1.19
CA VAL A 29 9.13 4.29 -0.15
C VAL A 29 9.37 5.77 -0.52
N PRO A 30 9.76 6.14 -1.77
CA PRO A 30 9.97 7.54 -2.14
C PRO A 30 8.74 8.44 -1.94
N TYR A 31 7.53 7.87 -1.94
CA TYR A 31 6.28 8.60 -1.78
C TYR A 31 5.83 8.73 -0.32
N LEU A 32 6.49 8.06 0.64
CA LEU A 32 6.07 8.05 2.05
C LEU A 32 5.99 9.45 2.65
N ARG A 33 6.96 10.32 2.34
CA ARG A 33 6.96 11.70 2.83
C ARG A 33 5.72 12.45 2.35
N TRP A 34 5.45 12.40 1.05
CA TRP A 34 4.28 13.06 0.46
C TRP A 34 2.97 12.47 1.01
N LEU A 35 2.87 11.14 1.14
CA LEU A 35 1.71 10.47 1.72
C LEU A 35 1.46 10.90 3.17
N LYS A 36 2.52 11.05 3.96
CA LYS A 36 2.45 11.51 5.36
C LYS A 36 1.97 12.96 5.46
N ASP A 37 2.56 13.84 4.65
CA ASP A 37 2.26 15.28 4.69
C ASP A 37 0.83 15.58 4.22
N ASN A 38 0.25 14.70 3.40
CA ASN A 38 -1.10 14.82 2.86
C ASN A 38 -2.14 13.96 3.61
N ALA A 39 -1.72 13.15 4.59
CA ALA A 39 -2.65 12.54 5.52
C ALA A 39 -3.30 13.65 6.37
N LYS A 40 -4.64 13.71 6.35
CA LYS A 40 -5.50 14.79 6.89
C LYS A 40 -5.66 16.05 6.02
N SER A 41 -5.16 16.07 4.79
CA SER A 41 -5.38 17.16 3.82
C SER A 41 -6.31 16.72 2.69
N GLU A 42 -7.20 17.59 2.18
CA GLU A 42 -8.04 17.30 1.01
C GLU A 42 -7.19 17.32 -0.27
N VAL A 43 -6.73 16.14 -0.71
CA VAL A 43 -5.87 15.96 -1.90
C VAL A 43 -6.63 16.10 -3.22
N ALA A 44 -7.95 16.01 -3.21
CA ALA A 44 -8.80 16.17 -4.39
C ALA A 44 -9.49 17.54 -4.38
N GLN A 45 -9.11 18.42 -5.31
CA GLN A 45 -9.81 19.69 -5.52
C GLN A 45 -10.83 19.51 -6.66
N SER A 46 -12.10 19.83 -6.39
CA SER A 46 -13.13 19.85 -7.43
C SER A 46 -13.13 21.22 -8.13
N TYR A 47 -12.76 21.25 -9.41
CA TYR A 47 -12.82 22.48 -10.18
C TYR A 47 -14.24 22.72 -10.69
N ASN A 48 -14.89 23.79 -10.21
CA ASN A 48 -16.17 24.28 -10.73
C ASN A 48 -15.93 25.61 -11.46
N SER A 49 -16.00 25.58 -12.80
CA SER A 49 -16.08 26.81 -13.58
C SER A 49 -17.55 27.23 -13.63
N SER A 50 -17.90 28.34 -12.97
CA SER A 50 -19.28 28.83 -12.82
C SER A 50 -19.96 29.27 -14.13
N ASP A 51 -19.23 29.31 -15.24
CA ASP A 51 -19.74 29.78 -16.54
C ASP A 51 -20.02 28.66 -17.56
N LEU A 52 -19.75 27.40 -17.23
CA LEU A 52 -20.00 26.25 -18.11
C LEU A 52 -20.80 25.19 -17.34
N LYS A 53 -21.91 24.70 -17.92
CA LYS A 53 -22.65 23.52 -17.44
C LYS A 53 -21.83 22.23 -17.65
N SER A 54 -20.63 22.14 -17.08
CA SER A 54 -19.76 20.97 -17.16
C SER A 54 -19.76 20.22 -15.83
N MET A 55 -19.86 18.88 -15.89
CA MET A 55 -19.71 18.06 -14.70
C MET A 55 -18.31 18.28 -14.09
N PRO A 56 -18.18 18.45 -12.76
CA PRO A 56 -16.89 18.61 -12.12
C PRO A 56 -16.07 17.33 -12.32
N PHE A 57 -14.83 17.50 -12.79
CA PHE A 57 -13.86 16.42 -12.90
C PHE A 57 -12.78 16.60 -11.84
N PRO A 58 -12.34 15.52 -11.16
CA PRO A 58 -11.29 15.61 -10.15
C PRO A 58 -9.94 15.87 -10.82
N VAL A 59 -9.20 16.85 -10.31
CA VAL A 59 -7.79 17.07 -10.66
C VAL A 59 -6.94 16.44 -9.57
N TYR A 60 -6.14 15.44 -9.93
CA TYR A 60 -5.25 14.76 -8.98
C TYR A 60 -3.87 15.41 -8.97
N ASP A 61 -3.26 15.47 -7.78
CA ASP A 61 -1.86 15.84 -7.61
C ASP A 61 -0.94 14.89 -8.41
N SER A 62 0.14 15.43 -8.98
CA SER A 62 1.06 14.64 -9.80
C SER A 62 1.77 13.54 -9.00
N ASN A 63 2.03 13.75 -7.70
CA ASN A 63 2.63 12.72 -6.84
C ASN A 63 1.64 11.59 -6.54
N LEU A 64 0.33 11.90 -6.42
CA LEU A 64 -0.70 10.87 -6.26
C LEU A 64 -0.70 9.92 -7.46
N LEU A 65 -0.70 10.47 -8.67
CA LEU A 65 -0.69 9.66 -9.90
C LEU A 65 0.62 8.88 -10.05
N ALA A 66 1.76 9.48 -9.68
CA ALA A 66 3.05 8.81 -9.67
C ALA A 66 3.09 7.64 -8.67
N PHE A 67 2.56 7.83 -7.45
CA PHE A 67 2.41 6.78 -6.45
C PHE A 67 1.52 5.64 -6.94
N VAL A 68 0.34 5.96 -7.51
CA VAL A 68 -0.57 4.96 -8.08
C VAL A 68 0.10 4.16 -9.18
N LYS A 69 0.82 4.82 -10.08
CA LYS A 69 1.58 4.16 -11.15
C LYS A 69 2.71 3.28 -10.59
N ALA A 70 3.40 3.74 -9.55
CA ALA A 70 4.41 2.94 -8.87
C ALA A 70 3.79 1.68 -8.25
N ALA A 71 2.66 1.82 -7.54
CA ALA A 71 1.94 0.69 -6.96
C ALA A 71 1.47 -0.32 -8.02
N GLN A 72 0.99 0.14 -9.17
CA GLN A 72 0.63 -0.72 -10.30
C GLN A 72 1.80 -1.48 -10.93
N SER A 73 3.02 -0.94 -10.81
CA SER A 73 4.23 -1.63 -11.28
C SER A 73 4.74 -2.70 -10.31
N THR A 74 4.11 -2.83 -9.14
CA THR A 74 4.47 -3.84 -8.14
C THR A 74 3.68 -5.13 -8.32
N ASN A 75 4.20 -6.21 -7.76
CA ASN A 75 3.47 -7.47 -7.61
C ASN A 75 2.62 -7.55 -6.32
N LEU A 76 2.35 -6.40 -5.67
CA LEU A 76 1.58 -6.35 -4.42
C LEU A 76 0.07 -6.36 -4.63
N LEU A 77 -0.41 -6.05 -5.84
CA LEU A 77 -1.83 -5.85 -6.08
C LEU A 77 -2.54 -7.16 -6.42
N ASP A 78 -3.53 -7.54 -5.60
CA ASP A 78 -4.39 -8.69 -5.85
C ASP A 78 -5.87 -8.24 -5.86
N ARG A 79 -6.62 -8.69 -6.88
CA ARG A 79 -8.07 -8.47 -7.01
C ARG A 79 -8.87 -9.20 -5.91
N ASN A 80 -8.30 -10.21 -5.28
CA ASN A 80 -8.92 -10.97 -4.19
C ASN A 80 -8.84 -10.26 -2.84
N TYR A 81 -8.42 -8.99 -2.79
CA TYR A 81 -8.35 -8.18 -1.57
C TYR A 81 -9.66 -8.18 -0.76
N VAL A 82 -10.81 -8.40 -1.39
CA VAL A 82 -12.11 -8.50 -0.71
C VAL A 82 -12.10 -9.60 0.38
N TYR A 83 -11.34 -10.68 0.18
CA TYR A 83 -11.20 -11.75 1.19
C TYR A 83 -10.35 -11.31 2.38
N VAL A 84 -9.34 -10.46 2.18
CA VAL A 84 -8.58 -9.83 3.29
C VAL A 84 -9.53 -9.00 4.16
N TYR A 85 -10.44 -8.27 3.53
CA TYR A 85 -11.41 -7.43 4.24
C TYR A 85 -12.43 -8.25 5.03
N SER A 86 -12.99 -9.29 4.42
CA SER A 86 -13.97 -10.14 5.07
C SER A 86 -13.37 -10.96 6.22
N ARG A 87 -12.19 -11.56 6.03
CA ARG A 87 -11.55 -12.41 7.06
C ARG A 87 -11.06 -11.61 8.26
N ASN A 88 -10.56 -10.39 8.05
CA ASN A 88 -10.05 -9.52 9.11
C ASN A 88 -11.10 -8.52 9.64
N ARG A 89 -12.33 -8.57 9.11
CA ARG A 89 -13.46 -7.69 9.50
C ARG A 89 -13.14 -6.21 9.33
N LEU A 90 -12.46 -5.85 8.25
CA LEU A 90 -12.10 -4.47 7.93
C LEU A 90 -13.30 -3.79 7.26
N ASN A 91 -14.03 -2.96 8.01
CA ASN A 91 -15.24 -2.30 7.51
C ASN A 91 -15.06 -0.78 7.37
N SER A 92 -13.97 -0.24 7.92
CA SER A 92 -13.68 1.19 7.93
C SER A 92 -12.18 1.44 7.87
N ALA A 93 -11.81 2.66 7.50
CA ALA A 93 -10.42 3.13 7.57
C ALA A 93 -9.83 3.02 8.99
N LYS A 94 -10.66 3.12 10.02
CA LYS A 94 -10.22 2.93 11.42
C LYS A 94 -9.82 1.48 11.67
N ASP A 95 -10.61 0.52 11.20
CA ASP A 95 -10.30 -0.91 11.35
C ASP A 95 -9.03 -1.26 10.57
N GLU A 96 -8.86 -0.71 9.38
CA GLU A 96 -7.65 -0.85 8.58
C GLU A 96 -6.42 -0.31 9.32
N LEU A 97 -6.50 0.89 9.89
CA LEU A 97 -5.38 1.48 10.65
C LEU A 97 -5.04 0.68 11.91
N LEU A 98 -6.04 0.13 12.62
CA LEU A 98 -5.80 -0.75 13.77
C LEU A 98 -5.11 -2.04 13.33
N PHE A 99 -5.60 -2.68 12.26
CA PHE A 99 -4.96 -3.87 11.70
C PHE A 99 -3.50 -3.58 11.28
N ILE A 100 -3.26 -2.47 10.59
CA ILE A 100 -1.92 -2.08 10.15
C ILE A 100 -1.00 -1.88 11.36
N ALA A 101 -1.47 -1.23 12.43
CA ALA A 101 -0.65 -0.98 13.61
C ALA A 101 -0.14 -2.27 14.27
N ASP A 102 -1.01 -3.28 14.35
CA ASP A 102 -0.75 -4.57 15.00
C ASP A 102 -0.10 -5.61 14.07
N ALA A 103 0.02 -5.32 12.76
CA ALA A 103 0.53 -6.24 11.76
C ALA A 103 2.00 -6.65 12.01
N ASP A 104 2.28 -7.94 11.82
CA ASP A 104 3.63 -8.51 11.82
C ASP A 104 4.09 -8.94 10.41
N ILE A 105 5.28 -9.53 10.31
CA ILE A 105 5.87 -9.96 9.03
C ILE A 105 5.01 -11.02 8.31
N ARG A 106 4.17 -11.79 9.01
CA ARG A 106 3.27 -12.78 8.40
C ARG A 106 2.04 -12.12 7.78
N ASN A 107 1.74 -10.87 8.12
CA ASN A 107 0.60 -10.12 7.58
C ASN A 107 0.93 -9.35 6.29
N MET A 108 2.08 -9.57 5.65
CA MET A 108 2.48 -8.84 4.43
C MET A 108 1.48 -8.98 3.29
N GLU A 109 0.85 -10.15 3.14
CA GLU A 109 -0.23 -10.37 2.16
C GLU A 109 -1.49 -9.56 2.50
N ASP A 110 -1.89 -9.52 3.78
CA ASP A 110 -3.04 -8.72 4.22
C ASP A 110 -2.79 -7.21 4.05
N LEU A 111 -1.58 -6.73 4.36
CA LEU A 111 -1.17 -5.34 4.12
C LEU A 111 -1.22 -5.00 2.62
N ALA A 112 -0.73 -5.91 1.78
CA ALA A 112 -0.84 -5.78 0.32
C ALA A 112 -2.31 -5.78 -0.15
N GLY A 113 -3.19 -6.54 0.50
CA GLY A 113 -4.64 -6.50 0.29
C GLY A 113 -5.26 -5.15 0.64
N ILE A 114 -4.84 -4.51 1.73
CA ILE A 114 -5.29 -3.15 2.08
C ILE A 114 -4.87 -2.15 0.99
N LEU A 115 -3.61 -2.21 0.55
CA LEU A 115 -3.13 -1.39 -0.57
C LEU A 115 -3.96 -1.64 -1.84
N SER A 116 -4.25 -2.92 -2.14
CA SER A 116 -5.01 -3.36 -3.31
C SER A 116 -6.41 -2.74 -3.37
N LYS A 117 -7.13 -2.66 -2.24
CA LYS A 117 -8.45 -1.99 -2.20
C LYS A 117 -8.34 -0.59 -2.80
N TYR A 118 -7.43 0.22 -2.27
CA TYR A 118 -7.33 1.63 -2.63
C TYR A 118 -6.87 1.83 -4.07
N ILE A 119 -5.84 1.10 -4.50
CA ILE A 119 -5.30 1.23 -5.85
C ILE A 119 -6.32 0.73 -6.88
N LEU A 120 -6.89 -0.45 -6.70
CA LEU A 120 -7.77 -1.08 -7.68
C LEU A 120 -9.17 -0.45 -7.71
N SER A 121 -9.77 -0.14 -6.57
CA SER A 121 -11.07 0.56 -6.56
C SER A 121 -10.94 1.99 -7.10
N GLY A 122 -9.80 2.64 -6.87
CA GLY A 122 -9.53 3.96 -7.43
C GLY A 122 -9.40 3.97 -8.97
N MET A 123 -9.08 2.84 -9.60
CA MET A 123 -9.13 2.73 -11.07
C MET A 123 -10.53 2.97 -11.63
N THR A 124 -11.57 2.64 -10.87
CA THR A 124 -12.97 2.86 -11.24
C THR A 124 -13.52 4.16 -10.65
N LYS A 125 -13.13 4.46 -9.41
CA LYS A 125 -13.58 5.64 -8.66
C LYS A 125 -12.37 6.35 -8.06
N GLY A 126 -11.72 7.22 -8.84
CA GLY A 126 -10.43 7.82 -8.43
C GLY A 126 -10.47 8.65 -7.12
N THR A 127 -11.65 9.05 -6.64
CA THR A 127 -11.79 9.65 -5.29
C THR A 127 -11.36 8.71 -4.17
N VAL A 128 -11.37 7.39 -4.40
CA VAL A 128 -10.85 6.40 -3.45
C VAL A 128 -9.34 6.57 -3.23
N TRP A 129 -8.57 6.95 -4.25
CA TRP A 129 -7.14 7.23 -4.05
C TRP A 129 -6.94 8.39 -3.06
N ALA A 130 -7.66 9.49 -3.27
CA ALA A 130 -7.61 10.65 -2.38
C ALA A 130 -8.10 10.31 -0.96
N GLU A 131 -9.14 9.48 -0.84
CA GLU A 131 -9.63 8.99 0.46
C GLU A 131 -8.53 8.24 1.22
N GLY A 132 -7.83 7.32 0.55
CA GLY A 132 -6.75 6.52 1.15
C GLY A 132 -5.52 7.34 1.56
N VAL A 133 -5.28 8.48 0.91
CA VAL A 133 -4.26 9.44 1.35
C VAL A 133 -4.79 10.23 2.54
N ALA A 134 -5.98 10.84 2.41
CA ALA A 134 -6.54 11.73 3.42
C ALA A 134 -6.78 11.04 4.76
N ASN A 135 -7.22 9.79 4.76
CA ASN A 135 -7.42 9.00 5.98
C ASN A 135 -6.10 8.38 6.52
N GLY A 136 -5.00 8.48 5.76
CA GLY A 136 -3.68 7.99 6.13
C GLY A 136 -3.45 6.49 5.93
N VAL A 137 -4.41 5.73 5.38
CA VAL A 137 -4.28 4.27 5.22
C VAL A 137 -3.14 3.91 4.26
N LEU A 138 -3.03 4.62 3.14
CA LEU A 138 -1.95 4.38 2.17
C LEU A 138 -0.57 4.63 2.76
N TYR A 139 -0.41 5.70 3.54
CA TYR A 139 0.83 5.99 4.25
C TYR A 139 1.19 4.88 5.24
N ASN A 140 0.27 4.55 6.16
CA ASN A 140 0.53 3.60 7.23
C ASN A 140 0.79 2.18 6.68
N THR A 141 0.08 1.78 5.62
CA THR A 141 0.29 0.47 4.98
C THR A 141 1.71 0.36 4.43
N VAL A 142 2.14 1.31 3.59
CA VAL A 142 3.48 1.27 2.98
C VAL A 142 4.56 1.40 4.04
N TRP A 143 4.37 2.28 5.03
CA TRP A 143 5.33 2.47 6.11
C TRP A 143 5.49 1.21 6.96
N LYS A 144 4.39 0.54 7.32
CA LYS A 144 4.43 -0.72 8.09
C LYS A 144 5.11 -1.84 7.31
N MET A 145 4.80 -1.99 6.02
CA MET A 145 5.47 -2.98 5.16
C MET A 145 6.98 -2.75 5.11
N ASP A 146 7.41 -1.49 4.97
CA ASP A 146 8.81 -1.09 4.92
C ASP A 146 9.52 -1.26 6.29
N GLU A 147 8.86 -0.92 7.39
CA GLU A 147 9.31 -1.20 8.76
C GLU A 147 9.55 -2.70 8.96
N LEU A 148 8.57 -3.54 8.62
CA LEU A 148 8.68 -4.99 8.76
C LEU A 148 9.83 -5.55 7.92
N CYS A 149 9.97 -5.12 6.67
CA CYS A 149 11.10 -5.54 5.83
C CYS A 149 12.47 -5.14 6.43
N ARG A 150 12.61 -3.95 7.00
CA ARG A 150 13.87 -3.52 7.63
C ARG A 150 14.20 -4.30 8.90
N VAL A 151 13.22 -4.43 9.79
CA VAL A 151 13.39 -5.11 11.09
C VAL A 151 13.79 -6.56 10.88
N TRP A 152 13.11 -7.26 9.97
CA TRP A 152 13.34 -8.68 9.71
C TRP A 152 14.43 -8.94 8.68
N GLY A 153 14.74 -7.97 7.81
CA GLY A 153 15.86 -8.03 6.88
C GLY A 153 17.23 -7.74 7.51
N HIS A 154 17.28 -7.51 8.83
CA HIS A 154 18.47 -7.12 9.58
C HIS A 154 19.21 -5.92 8.96
N GLU A 155 18.48 -5.01 8.32
CA GLU A 155 19.06 -3.77 7.84
C GLU A 155 19.32 -2.85 9.03
N SER A 156 20.60 -2.58 9.26
CA SER A 156 21.01 -1.50 10.16
C SER A 156 20.38 -0.20 9.67
N ASP A 157 19.51 0.37 10.49
CA ASP A 157 18.83 1.65 10.34
C ASP A 157 19.78 2.71 9.77
N LYS A 158 19.80 2.84 8.44
CA LYS A 158 20.37 4.01 7.78
C LYS A 158 19.19 4.85 7.33
N PRO A 159 18.99 6.03 7.94
CA PRO A 159 17.96 6.95 7.47
C PRO A 159 18.28 7.28 6.00
N ILE A 160 17.26 7.15 5.15
CA ILE A 160 17.33 7.60 3.77
C ILE A 160 17.50 9.13 3.84
N ALA A 161 18.69 9.58 3.44
CA ALA A 161 19.08 10.98 3.33
C ALA A 161 18.28 11.73 2.27
#